data_AF-A0A0T6B3L5-F1
#
_entry.id   AF-A0A0T6B3L5-F1
#
_cell.length_a   1.000
_cell.length_b   1.000
_cell.length_c   1.000
_cell.angle_alpha   90.00
_cell.angle_beta   90.00
_cell.angle_gamma   90.00
#
_symmetry.space_group_name_H-M   'P 1'
#
loop_
_entity.id
_entity.type
_entity.pdbx_description
1 polymer ?
#
loop_
_entity_poly.entity_id
_entity_poly.type
_entity_poly.pdbx_seq_one_letter_code
_entity_poly.pdbx_strand_id
1 'polypeptide(L)'
;MVLPQETRLNLQENFNAICKEEGFNKSTWTIDLCYLLYRFDIKHKFYTTTLGVHPGYRGNSFYQNVLTKDEKRVNKKFERAKTLGLKIHKASVSANFIIGHLKDGPIILLTNAKLLNCERCKLNKISTELRKCLPWPVPYQGHYIVICGYNSISQKIYYRNPSFHNRLCIMSLETFEEARKSYGTDEDVILIYNN
;
A
#
# COMPACT_ATOMS: atom_id res chain seq x y z
N MET A 1 12.00 -11.35 -8.35
CA MET A 1 12.32 -10.83 -7.00
C MET A 1 13.05 -9.52 -7.22
N VAL A 2 12.63 -8.42 -6.58
CA VAL A 2 13.05 -7.06 -6.99
C VAL A 2 14.44 -6.64 -6.48
N LEU A 3 14.91 -7.20 -5.37
CA LEU A 3 16.25 -6.96 -4.84
C LEU A 3 17.18 -8.15 -5.14
N PRO A 4 18.45 -7.91 -5.48
CA PRO A 4 19.49 -8.93 -5.46
C PRO A 4 19.59 -9.58 -4.06
N GLN A 5 20.07 -10.83 -4.02
CA GLN A 5 20.13 -11.60 -2.78
C GLN A 5 20.97 -10.93 -1.69
N GLU A 6 22.14 -10.39 -2.03
CA GLU A 6 23.03 -9.70 -1.10
C GLU A 6 22.35 -8.46 -0.49
N THR A 7 21.78 -7.60 -1.34
CA THR A 7 21.04 -6.41 -0.91
C THR A 7 19.86 -6.78 -0.01
N ARG A 8 19.18 -7.88 -0.32
CA ARG A 8 18.07 -8.40 0.50
C ARG A 8 18.56 -8.83 1.89
N LEU A 9 19.66 -9.59 1.97
CA LEU A 9 20.23 -10.02 3.25
C LEU A 9 20.64 -8.81 4.09
N ASN A 10 21.32 -7.84 3.47
CA ASN A 10 21.69 -6.60 4.13
C ASN A 10 20.48 -5.83 4.68
N LEU A 11 19.39 -5.70 3.91
CA LEU A 11 18.15 -5.08 4.37
C LEU A 11 17.54 -5.86 5.55
N GLN A 12 17.55 -7.19 5.52
CA GLN A 12 17.01 -8.01 6.59
C GLN A 12 17.81 -7.86 7.89
N GLU A 13 19.14 -7.86 7.82
CA GLU A 13 20.03 -7.71 8.97
C GLU A 13 19.96 -6.30 9.57
N ASN A 14 19.84 -5.27 8.73
CA ASN A 14 19.89 -3.87 9.14
C ASN A 14 18.51 -3.18 9.18
N PHE A 15 17.43 -3.95 9.11
CA PHE A 15 16.07 -3.43 8.91
C PHE A 15 15.70 -2.31 9.88
N ASN A 16 15.93 -2.53 11.18
CA ASN A 16 15.58 -1.56 12.22
C ASN A 16 16.40 -0.26 12.14
N ALA A 17 17.69 -0.37 11.80
CA ALA A 17 18.58 0.78 11.63
C ALA A 17 18.15 1.61 10.42
N ILE A 18 17.91 0.95 9.28
CA ILE A 18 17.40 1.60 8.05
C ILE A 18 16.07 2.30 8.31
N CYS A 19 15.10 1.63 8.95
CA CYS A 19 13.82 2.25 9.27
C CYS A 19 13.96 3.48 10.18
N LYS A 20 14.94 3.47 11.09
CA LYS A 20 15.23 4.59 11.99
C LYS A 20 15.88 5.75 11.25
N GLU A 21 16.85 5.48 10.38
CA GLU A 21 17.50 6.47 9.51
C GLU A 21 16.50 7.16 8.58
N GLU A 22 15.61 6.38 7.97
CA GLU A 22 14.54 6.88 7.10
C GLU A 22 13.39 7.54 7.87
N GLY A 23 13.37 7.42 9.20
CA GLY A 23 12.45 8.10 10.11
C GLY A 23 11.04 7.51 10.20
N PHE A 24 10.82 6.24 9.78
CA PHE A 24 9.50 5.60 9.78
C PHE A 24 9.36 4.38 10.70
N ASN A 25 10.37 4.06 11.51
CA ASN A 25 10.39 2.91 12.42
C ASN A 25 9.24 2.84 13.46
N LYS A 26 8.47 3.92 13.63
CA LYS A 26 7.31 4.01 14.54
C LYS A 26 5.98 4.13 13.81
N SER A 27 5.97 4.62 12.58
CA SER A 27 4.77 4.98 11.82
C SER A 27 5.11 5.07 10.33
N THR A 28 4.58 4.13 9.55
CA THR A 28 4.89 3.98 8.12
C THR A 28 3.82 4.65 7.26
N TRP A 29 4.24 5.59 6.42
CA TRP A 29 3.42 6.19 5.36
C TRP A 29 3.90 5.71 3.99
N THR A 30 3.05 5.76 2.96
CA THR A 30 3.41 5.24 1.63
C THR A 30 4.61 5.99 1.03
N ILE A 31 4.73 7.28 1.32
CA ILE A 31 5.92 8.07 0.91
C ILE A 31 7.21 7.53 1.53
N ASP A 32 7.16 6.95 2.74
CA ASP A 32 8.34 6.32 3.35
C ASP A 32 8.81 5.10 2.58
N LEU A 33 7.86 4.30 2.07
CA LEU A 33 8.17 3.16 1.22
C LEU A 33 8.82 3.61 -0.10
N CYS A 34 8.41 4.74 -0.67
CA CYS A 34 9.04 5.31 -1.86
C CYS A 34 10.52 5.68 -1.61
N TYR A 35 10.81 6.28 -0.45
CA TYR A 35 12.18 6.59 -0.05
C TYR A 35 13.02 5.32 0.19
N LEU A 36 12.42 4.28 0.78
CA LEU A 36 13.08 2.99 0.93
C LEU A 36 13.41 2.36 -0.43
N LEU A 37 12.47 2.37 -1.37
CA LEU A 37 12.69 1.88 -2.74
C LEU A 37 13.77 2.69 -3.46
N TYR A 38 13.77 4.02 -3.30
CA TYR A 38 14.80 4.91 -3.84
C TYR A 38 16.19 4.60 -3.29
N ARG A 39 16.32 4.35 -1.99
CA ARG A 39 17.60 3.98 -1.35
C ARG A 39 18.22 2.73 -1.96
N PHE A 40 17.40 1.80 -2.43
CA PHE A 40 17.83 0.55 -3.07
C PHE A 40 17.79 0.59 -4.59
N ASP A 41 17.73 1.78 -5.20
CA ASP A 41 17.70 1.99 -6.64
C ASP A 41 16.59 1.20 -7.36
N ILE A 42 15.44 1.03 -6.70
CA ILE A 42 14.28 0.38 -7.30
C ILE A 42 13.46 1.42 -8.03
N LYS A 43 13.37 1.28 -9.36
CA LYS A 43 12.54 2.14 -10.19
C LYS A 43 11.06 1.97 -9.86
N HIS A 44 10.41 3.08 -9.50
CA HIS A 44 9.00 3.08 -9.12
C HIS A 44 8.26 4.37 -9.50
N LYS A 45 6.93 4.31 -9.53
CA LYS A 45 6.03 5.46 -9.60
C LYS A 45 4.98 5.36 -8.49
N PHE A 46 4.69 6.47 -7.84
CA PHE A 46 3.70 6.54 -6.77
C PHE A 46 2.50 7.38 -7.21
N TYR A 47 1.29 6.82 -7.06
CA TYR A 47 0.01 7.49 -7.28
C TYR A 47 -0.75 7.57 -5.96
N THR A 48 -1.34 8.73 -5.70
CA THR A 48 -2.17 9.00 -4.52
C THR A 48 -3.19 10.09 -4.82
N THR A 49 -4.31 10.11 -4.12
CA THR A 49 -5.27 11.23 -4.16
C THR A 49 -4.91 12.34 -3.18
N THR A 50 -4.02 12.07 -2.21
CA THR A 50 -3.61 13.00 -1.15
C THR A 50 -2.10 13.20 -1.16
N LEU A 51 -1.65 14.43 -1.44
CA LEU A 51 -0.25 14.80 -1.20
C LEU A 51 -0.12 15.33 0.22
N GLY A 52 0.76 14.72 1.01
CA GLY A 52 0.92 15.06 2.42
C GLY A 52 -0.06 14.31 3.32
N VAL A 53 -0.40 14.91 4.45
CA VAL A 53 -1.41 14.38 5.38
C VAL A 53 -2.76 15.02 5.11
N HIS A 54 -3.82 14.22 4.94
CA HIS A 54 -5.16 14.75 4.71
C HIS A 54 -5.64 15.59 5.93
N PRO A 55 -6.08 16.85 5.75
CA PRO A 55 -6.51 17.72 6.85
C PRO A 55 -7.66 17.14 7.69
N GLY A 56 -8.52 16.32 7.07
CA GLY A 56 -9.64 15.64 7.73
C GLY A 56 -9.23 14.64 8.83
N TYR A 57 -7.96 14.23 8.90
CA TYR A 57 -7.47 13.38 10.00
C TYR A 57 -7.24 14.15 11.31
N ARG A 58 -7.23 15.49 11.29
CA ARG A 58 -7.03 16.33 12.49
C ARG A 58 -8.16 16.21 13.53
N GLY A 59 -9.35 15.75 13.13
CA GLY A 59 -10.52 15.60 14.00
C GLY A 59 -10.63 14.26 14.75
N ASN A 60 -9.80 13.25 14.42
CA ASN A 60 -9.86 11.94 15.08
C ASN A 60 -8.90 11.89 16.27
N SER A 61 -9.39 11.52 17.46
CA SER A 61 -8.60 11.48 18.70
C SER A 61 -7.39 10.53 18.64
N PHE A 62 -7.45 9.50 17.78
CA PHE A 62 -6.32 8.59 17.49
C PHE A 62 -5.06 9.32 16.99
N TYR A 63 -5.24 10.48 16.36
CA TYR A 63 -4.21 11.16 15.58
C TYR A 63 -3.60 12.39 16.29
N GLN A 64 -4.21 12.92 17.34
CA GLN A 64 -3.85 14.24 17.90
C GLN A 64 -2.41 14.36 18.45
N ASN A 65 -1.84 13.29 19.02
CA ASN A 65 -0.49 13.34 19.61
C ASN A 65 0.63 12.82 18.68
N VAL A 66 0.28 12.12 17.61
CA VAL A 66 1.24 11.49 16.66
C VAL A 66 1.34 12.29 15.35
N LEU A 67 0.26 12.97 14.94
CA LEU A 67 0.23 13.70 13.66
C LEU A 67 1.26 14.81 13.58
N THR A 68 1.57 15.55 14.64
CA THR A 68 2.40 16.76 14.47
C THR A 68 3.83 16.45 14.04
N LYS A 69 4.37 15.29 14.42
CA LYS A 69 5.70 14.84 13.98
C LYS A 69 5.65 14.13 12.63
N ASP A 70 4.66 13.26 12.42
CA ASP A 70 4.49 12.56 11.15
C ASP A 70 4.10 13.50 10.02
N GLU A 71 3.19 14.45 10.23
CA GLU A 71 2.77 15.45 9.26
C GLU A 71 3.94 16.28 8.75
N LYS A 72 4.76 16.82 9.66
CA LYS A 72 5.97 17.57 9.28
C LYS A 72 6.92 16.72 8.43
N ARG A 73 7.18 15.48 8.85
CA ARG A 73 8.07 14.55 8.15
C ARG A 73 7.53 14.17 6.77
N VAL A 74 6.26 13.78 6.70
CA VAL A 74 5.56 13.34 5.49
C VAL A 74 5.52 14.48 4.48
N ASN A 75 5.08 15.68 4.89
CA ASN A 75 5.04 16.86 4.01
C ASN A 75 6.44 17.20 3.48
N LYS A 76 7.47 17.20 4.34
CA LYS A 76 8.86 17.42 3.92
C LYS A 76 9.36 16.36 2.92
N LYS A 77 8.95 15.10 3.07
CA LYS A 77 9.28 14.04 2.11
C LYS A 77 8.60 14.27 0.76
N PHE A 78 7.34 14.68 0.71
CA PHE A 78 6.68 15.03 -0.56
C PHE A 78 7.35 16.23 -1.25
N GLU A 79 7.73 17.27 -0.51
CA GLU A 79 8.47 18.43 -1.03
C GLU A 79 9.83 18.01 -1.61
N ARG A 80 10.61 17.24 -0.86
CA ARG A 80 11.93 16.76 -1.26
C ARG A 80 11.88 15.73 -2.38
N ALA A 81 10.83 14.93 -2.48
CA ALA A 81 10.68 13.94 -3.54
C ALA A 81 10.76 14.57 -4.94
N LYS A 82 10.20 15.79 -5.09
CA LYS A 82 10.28 16.57 -6.32
C LYS A 82 11.73 16.90 -6.70
N THR A 83 12.55 17.30 -5.73
CA THR A 83 13.95 17.67 -5.97
C THR A 83 14.85 16.46 -6.23
N LEU A 84 14.49 15.28 -5.69
CA LEU A 84 15.14 14.00 -5.97
C LEU A 84 14.68 13.35 -7.29
N GLY A 85 13.72 13.95 -8.00
CA GLY A 85 13.20 13.41 -9.26
C GLY A 85 12.29 12.19 -9.11
N LEU A 86 11.83 11.88 -7.88
CA LEU A 86 10.87 10.80 -7.64
C LEU A 86 9.55 11.07 -8.38
N LYS A 87 9.03 10.03 -9.02
CA LYS A 87 7.83 10.12 -9.86
C LYS A 87 6.58 9.92 -9.02
N ILE A 88 6.10 11.01 -8.42
CA ILE A 88 4.88 11.05 -7.60
C ILE A 88 3.78 11.78 -8.36
N HIS A 89 2.59 11.19 -8.41
CA HIS A 89 1.44 11.68 -9.16
C HIS A 89 0.23 11.81 -8.24
N LYS A 90 -0.37 13.00 -8.18
CA LYS A 90 -1.65 13.20 -7.50
C LYS A 90 -2.79 12.83 -8.45
N ALA A 91 -3.24 11.57 -8.42
CA ALA A 91 -4.32 11.07 -9.25
C ALA A 91 -4.93 9.78 -8.66
N SER A 92 -6.24 9.62 -8.82
CA SER A 92 -6.88 8.29 -8.72
C SER A 92 -6.57 7.50 -10.00
N VAL A 93 -6.34 6.20 -9.86
CA VAL A 93 -6.06 5.29 -10.98
C VAL A 93 -7.13 4.21 -11.08
N SER A 94 -7.38 3.70 -12.29
CA SER A 94 -8.35 2.63 -12.52
C SER A 94 -7.77 1.25 -12.23
N ALA A 95 -8.64 0.27 -11.97
CA ALA A 95 -8.23 -1.14 -11.85
C ALA A 95 -7.49 -1.61 -13.11
N ASN A 96 -7.97 -1.24 -14.29
CA ASN A 96 -7.36 -1.61 -15.57
C ASN A 96 -5.95 -1.03 -15.73
N PHE A 97 -5.71 0.20 -15.25
CA PHE A 97 -4.37 0.79 -15.23
C PHE A 97 -3.42 -0.01 -14.33
N ILE A 98 -3.87 -0.37 -13.12
CA ILE A 98 -3.11 -1.20 -12.17
C ILE A 98 -2.82 -2.58 -12.79
N ILE A 99 -3.84 -3.25 -13.34
CA ILE A 99 -3.71 -4.56 -13.98
C ILE A 99 -2.74 -4.48 -15.17
N GLY A 100 -2.83 -3.42 -15.98
CA GLY A 100 -1.95 -3.19 -17.11
C GLY A 100 -0.47 -3.06 -16.74
N HIS A 101 -0.16 -2.55 -15.54
CA HIS A 101 1.21 -2.45 -15.02
C HIS A 101 1.79 -3.81 -14.58
N LEU A 102 0.97 -4.83 -14.30
CA LEU A 102 1.47 -6.11 -13.78
C LEU A 102 2.41 -6.85 -14.73
N LYS A 103 2.41 -6.49 -16.02
CA LYS A 103 3.41 -6.97 -17.00
C LYS A 103 4.81 -6.39 -16.75
N ASP A 104 4.88 -5.20 -16.18
CA ASP A 104 6.11 -4.42 -15.95
C ASP A 104 6.66 -4.65 -14.54
N GLY A 105 5.84 -5.10 -13.59
CA GLY A 105 6.29 -5.52 -12.25
C GLY A 105 5.20 -5.56 -11.19
N PRO A 106 5.56 -5.90 -9.94
CA PRO A 106 4.63 -5.96 -8.82
C PRO A 106 4.19 -4.56 -8.37
N ILE A 107 3.14 -4.52 -7.55
CA ILE A 107 2.55 -3.25 -7.08
C ILE A 107 2.38 -3.33 -5.56
N ILE A 108 2.88 -2.33 -4.84
CA ILE A 108 2.57 -2.16 -3.41
C ILE A 108 1.35 -1.23 -3.32
N LEU A 109 0.37 -1.60 -2.51
CA LEU A 109 -0.89 -0.88 -2.39
C LEU A 109 -1.33 -0.79 -0.93
N LEU A 110 -1.87 0.37 -0.53
CA LEU A 110 -2.54 0.55 0.75
C LEU A 110 -4.03 0.21 0.61
N THR A 111 -4.55 -0.65 1.49
CA THR A 111 -5.93 -1.12 1.45
C THR A 111 -6.54 -1.12 2.84
N ASN A 112 -7.88 -1.14 2.91
CA ASN A 112 -8.57 -1.44 4.17
C ASN A 112 -8.56 -2.96 4.45
N ALA A 113 -7.81 -3.38 5.47
CA ALA A 113 -7.69 -4.79 5.87
C ALA A 113 -9.03 -5.45 6.24
N LYS A 114 -10.01 -4.69 6.72
CA LYS A 114 -11.35 -5.23 7.06
C LYS A 114 -12.17 -5.60 5.83
N LEU A 115 -11.85 -5.02 4.67
CA LEU A 115 -12.51 -5.29 3.40
C LEU A 115 -11.83 -6.40 2.60
N LEU A 116 -10.60 -6.80 2.99
CA LEU A 116 -9.92 -7.91 2.34
C LEU A 116 -10.66 -9.23 2.61
N ASN A 117 -11.13 -9.85 1.53
CA ASN A 117 -11.71 -11.19 1.54
C ASN A 117 -10.93 -12.10 0.59
N CYS A 118 -10.18 -13.05 1.15
CA CYS A 118 -9.41 -13.98 0.35
C CYS A 118 -10.23 -15.24 0.09
N GLU A 119 -10.55 -15.50 -1.18
CA GLU A 119 -11.36 -16.66 -1.60
C GLU A 119 -10.67 -18.00 -1.28
N ARG A 120 -9.33 -18.00 -1.31
CA ARG A 120 -8.52 -19.19 -0.98
C ARG A 120 -8.36 -19.40 0.52
N CYS A 121 -8.12 -18.33 1.28
CA CYS A 121 -7.83 -18.43 2.72
C CYS A 121 -9.10 -18.38 3.58
N LYS A 122 -10.26 -18.06 2.98
CA LYS A 122 -11.53 -17.79 3.68
C LYS A 122 -11.42 -16.68 4.73
N LEU A 123 -10.44 -15.78 4.57
CA LEU A 123 -10.23 -14.63 5.45
C LEU A 123 -11.44 -13.71 5.38
N ASN A 124 -11.99 -13.30 6.53
CA ASN A 124 -13.16 -12.41 6.62
C ASN A 124 -14.42 -12.91 5.87
N LYS A 125 -14.52 -14.20 5.54
CA LYS A 125 -15.66 -14.72 4.76
C LYS A 125 -16.99 -14.49 5.48
N ILE A 126 -17.06 -14.84 6.77
CA ILE A 126 -18.29 -14.74 7.58
C ILE A 126 -18.73 -13.27 7.71
N SER A 127 -17.80 -12.37 8.05
CA SER A 127 -18.12 -10.93 8.17
C SER A 127 -18.52 -10.31 6.84
N THR A 128 -18.02 -10.82 5.71
CA THR A 128 -18.39 -10.34 4.38
C THR A 128 -19.78 -10.80 3.97
N GLU A 129 -20.16 -12.05 4.23
CA GLU A 129 -21.51 -12.53 3.93
C GLU A 129 -22.58 -11.86 4.81
N LEU A 130 -22.31 -11.66 6.11
CA LEU A 130 -23.21 -10.93 7.01
C LEU A 130 -23.44 -9.47 6.55
N ARG A 131 -22.41 -8.82 6.00
CA ARG A 131 -22.50 -7.44 5.48
C ARG A 131 -23.39 -7.30 4.25
N LYS A 132 -23.55 -8.35 3.44
CA LYS A 132 -24.49 -8.33 2.31
C LYS A 132 -25.95 -8.21 2.78
N CYS A 133 -26.24 -8.70 3.98
CA CYS A 133 -27.59 -8.68 4.55
C CYS A 133 -27.82 -7.49 5.51
N LEU A 134 -26.74 -6.94 6.09
CA LEU A 134 -26.80 -5.85 7.08
C LEU A 134 -25.73 -4.79 6.75
N PRO A 135 -26.11 -3.62 6.20
CA PRO A 135 -25.16 -2.58 5.80
C PRO A 135 -24.63 -1.82 7.03
N TRP A 136 -23.56 -2.34 7.64
CA TRP A 136 -22.88 -1.70 8.76
C TRP A 136 -21.63 -0.97 8.27
N PRO A 137 -21.33 0.24 8.79
CA PRO A 137 -20.11 0.94 8.44
C PRO A 137 -18.88 0.09 8.79
N VAL A 138 -17.98 -0.11 7.82
CA VAL A 138 -16.73 -0.85 8.06
C VAL A 138 -15.66 0.14 8.51
N PRO A 139 -15.08 -0.01 9.72
CA PRO A 139 -14.02 0.87 10.16
C PRO A 139 -12.78 0.70 9.29
N TYR A 140 -12.05 1.78 9.10
CA TYR A 140 -10.79 1.74 8.38
C TYR A 140 -9.70 1.07 9.22
N GLN A 141 -9.00 0.10 8.61
CA GLN A 141 -7.74 -0.45 9.13
C GLN A 141 -6.73 -0.49 7.98
N GLY A 142 -5.77 0.44 7.96
CA GLY A 142 -4.75 0.49 6.93
C GLY A 142 -3.87 -0.76 6.93
N HIS A 143 -3.60 -1.30 5.73
CA HIS A 143 -2.74 -2.46 5.54
C HIS A 143 -2.09 -2.43 4.16
N TYR A 144 -0.78 -2.73 4.08
CA TYR A 144 -0.09 -2.83 2.79
C TYR A 144 -0.13 -4.27 2.27
N ILE A 145 -0.42 -4.41 0.98
CA ILE A 145 -0.34 -5.68 0.24
C ILE A 145 0.49 -5.52 -1.02
N VAL A 146 0.93 -6.65 -1.59
CA VAL A 146 1.60 -6.67 -2.89
C VAL A 146 0.71 -7.35 -3.92
N ILE A 147 0.26 -6.61 -4.94
CA ILE A 147 -0.41 -7.21 -6.11
C ILE A 147 0.66 -7.78 -7.02
N CYS A 148 0.48 -9.04 -7.43
CA CYS A 148 1.48 -9.79 -8.18
C CYS A 148 0.91 -10.56 -9.38
N GLY A 149 -0.37 -10.40 -9.69
CA GLY A 149 -0.96 -11.03 -10.87
C GLY A 149 -2.46 -10.76 -11.01
N TYR A 150 -2.97 -11.03 -12.21
CA TYR A 150 -4.39 -10.98 -12.53
C TYR A 150 -4.73 -12.12 -13.50
N ASN A 151 -5.85 -12.81 -13.29
CA ASN A 151 -6.40 -13.77 -14.23
C ASN A 151 -7.57 -13.12 -14.96
N SER A 152 -7.45 -12.92 -16.28
CA SER A 152 -8.50 -12.30 -17.11
C SER A 152 -9.71 -13.20 -17.34
N ILE A 153 -9.54 -14.52 -17.34
CA ILE A 153 -10.63 -15.49 -17.54
C ILE A 153 -11.54 -15.50 -16.30
N SER A 154 -10.96 -15.62 -15.11
CA SER A 154 -11.70 -15.67 -13.84
C SER A 154 -11.92 -14.31 -13.18
N GLN A 155 -11.34 -13.25 -13.73
CA GLN A 155 -11.34 -11.88 -13.20
C GLN A 155 -10.87 -11.79 -11.73
N LYS A 156 -9.78 -12.50 -11.41
CA LYS A 156 -9.24 -12.58 -10.05
C LYS A 156 -7.89 -11.87 -9.91
N ILE A 157 -7.72 -11.16 -8.80
CA ILE A 157 -6.48 -10.49 -8.40
C ILE A 157 -5.68 -11.44 -7.50
N TYR A 158 -4.40 -11.64 -7.83
CA TYR A 158 -3.45 -12.36 -6.99
C TYR A 158 -2.60 -11.38 -6.20
N TYR A 159 -2.48 -11.63 -4.91
CA TYR A 159 -1.73 -10.76 -4.02
C TYR A 159 -0.99 -11.52 -2.92
N ARG A 160 0.08 -10.91 -2.41
CA ARG A 160 0.77 -11.34 -1.19
C ARG A 160 0.35 -10.43 -0.05
N ASN A 161 0.00 -11.05 1.07
CA ASN A 161 -0.35 -10.35 2.30
C ASN A 161 0.77 -10.58 3.34
N PRO A 162 1.50 -9.52 3.76
CA PRO A 162 2.60 -9.63 4.72
C PRO A 162 2.23 -10.25 6.07
N SER A 163 0.95 -10.25 6.46
CA SER A 163 0.46 -10.91 7.68
C SER A 163 0.51 -12.44 7.60
N PHE A 164 0.79 -13.03 6.43
CA PHE A 164 0.93 -14.47 6.26
C PHE A 164 2.27 -14.84 5.63
N HIS A 165 2.94 -15.85 6.19
CA HIS A 165 4.20 -16.35 5.64
C HIS A 165 4.02 -17.03 4.28
N ASN A 166 4.62 -16.45 3.23
CA ASN A 166 4.75 -16.98 1.88
C ASN A 166 3.44 -17.55 1.25
N ARG A 167 2.31 -16.86 1.42
CA ARG A 167 1.03 -17.28 0.82
C ARG A 167 0.65 -16.42 -0.38
N LEU A 168 0.07 -17.04 -1.40
CA LEU A 168 -0.58 -16.35 -2.52
C LEU A 168 -2.09 -16.31 -2.26
N CYS A 169 -2.61 -15.12 -2.04
CA CYS A 169 -4.02 -14.85 -1.80
C CYS A 169 -4.71 -14.45 -3.11
N ILE A 170 -6.04 -14.60 -3.14
CA ILE A 170 -6.88 -14.38 -4.32
C ILE A 170 -8.14 -13.64 -3.88
N MET A 171 -8.52 -12.59 -4.59
CA MET A 171 -9.79 -11.87 -4.38
C MET A 171 -10.44 -11.49 -5.72
N SER A 172 -11.74 -11.16 -5.70
CA SER A 172 -12.44 -10.61 -6.86
C SER A 172 -11.96 -9.18 -7.19
N LEU A 173 -12.18 -8.75 -8.43
CA LEU A 173 -11.91 -7.38 -8.85
C LEU A 173 -12.74 -6.35 -8.05
N GLU A 174 -13.98 -6.70 -7.72
CA GLU A 174 -14.88 -5.89 -6.90
C GLU A 174 -14.32 -5.67 -5.50
N THR A 175 -13.97 -6.74 -4.78
CA THR A 175 -13.38 -6.66 -3.44
C THR A 175 -12.06 -5.88 -3.47
N PHE A 176 -11.25 -6.08 -4.52
CA PHE A 176 -10.02 -5.31 -4.71
C PHE A 176 -10.27 -3.80 -4.83
N GLU A 177 -11.19 -3.39 -5.70
CA GLU A 177 -11.53 -1.98 -5.90
C GLU A 177 -12.15 -1.35 -4.64
N GLU A 178 -13.11 -2.03 -4.01
CA GLU A 178 -13.76 -1.60 -2.77
C GLU A 178 -12.72 -1.36 -1.66
N ALA A 179 -11.83 -2.34 -1.45
CA ALA A 179 -10.87 -2.31 -0.35
C ALA A 179 -9.79 -1.24 -0.54
N ARG A 180 -9.30 -1.02 -1.78
CA ARG A 180 -8.26 -0.02 -2.06
C ARG A 180 -8.78 1.41 -2.14
N LYS A 181 -10.05 1.61 -2.51
CA LYS A 181 -10.68 2.94 -2.61
C LYS A 181 -11.42 3.35 -1.35
N SER A 182 -11.46 2.49 -0.34
CA SER A 182 -12.01 2.80 0.97
C SER A 182 -11.42 4.09 1.53
N TYR A 183 -12.25 4.93 2.14
CA TYR A 183 -11.78 6.11 2.88
C TYR A 183 -10.65 5.71 3.85
N GLY A 184 -9.59 6.52 3.88
CA GLY A 184 -8.39 6.24 4.69
C GLY A 184 -7.18 5.74 3.91
N THR A 185 -7.36 5.15 2.71
CA THR A 185 -6.26 4.58 1.91
C THR A 185 -5.54 5.60 1.04
N ASP A 186 -6.14 6.78 0.86
CA ASP A 186 -5.71 7.82 -0.08
C ASP A 186 -5.53 7.31 -1.53
N GLU A 187 -6.08 6.12 -1.85
CA GLU A 187 -5.82 5.37 -3.08
C GLU A 187 -4.33 5.20 -3.39
N ASP A 188 -3.51 5.00 -2.36
CA ASP A 188 -2.06 4.89 -2.47
C ASP A 188 -1.63 3.63 -3.24
N VAL A 189 -0.93 3.85 -4.36
CA VAL A 189 -0.42 2.80 -5.26
C VAL A 189 1.02 3.09 -5.67
N ILE A 190 1.94 2.17 -5.37
CA ILE A 190 3.33 2.20 -5.84
C ILE A 190 3.51 1.12 -6.91
N LEU A 191 3.71 1.57 -8.15
CA LEU A 191 4.09 0.74 -9.29
C LEU A 191 5.59 0.48 -9.25
N ILE A 192 6.01 -0.79 -9.16
CA ILE A 192 7.42 -1.18 -9.21
C ILE A 192 7.73 -1.72 -10.60
N TYR A 193 8.83 -1.28 -11.20
CA TYR A 193 9.31 -1.79 -12.48
C TYR A 193 10.36 -2.87 -12.24
N ASN A 194 10.23 -4.00 -12.93
CA ASN A 194 11.29 -4.99 -13.01
C ASN A 194 12.48 -4.35 -13.74
N ASN A 195 13.68 -4.59 -13.22
CA ASN A 195 14.93 -4.28 -13.92
C ASN A 195 15.18 -5.31 -15.03
#